data_AF-A0A2T5JH06-F1
#
_entry.id   AF-A0A2T5JH06-F1
#
_cell.length_a   1.000
_cell.length_b   1.000
_cell.length_c   1.000
_cell.angle_alpha   90.00
_cell.angle_beta   90.00
_cell.angle_gamma   90.00
#
_symmetry.space_group_name_H-M   'P 1'
#
loop_
_entity.id
_entity.type
_entity.pdbx_description
1 polymer ?
#
loop_
_entity_poly.entity_id
_entity_poly.type
_entity_poly.pdbx_seq_one_letter_code
_entity_poly.pdbx_strand_id
1 'polypeptide(L)'
;FEGVLLMELVTGANGEAAPRLNDLALTAEQARTHHLTLIRQVVRMLCAGIVHGDLSEYNVLAGSDGLVIIDLPQAIDAAANNNARGMLVRDMDNLAAYFGRFAPELLTTDYGREIWSFYQSGRLLPETKLTGYFERDERPADVSSVMREVDAALKEEAERQRYKQEMASRIPS
;
A
#
# COMPACT_ATOMS: atom_id res chain seq x y z
N PHE A 1 -5.67 -31.79 -12.79
CA PHE A 1 -5.79 -30.54 -13.57
C PHE A 1 -5.92 -29.39 -12.58
N GLU A 2 -4.85 -29.06 -11.88
CA GLU A 2 -4.87 -28.03 -10.83
C GLU A 2 -4.00 -26.86 -11.30
N GLY A 3 -4.56 -25.65 -11.29
CA GLY A 3 -3.78 -24.41 -11.50
C GLY A 3 -3.79 -23.80 -12.90
N VAL A 4 -4.79 -24.07 -13.75
CA VAL A 4 -4.95 -23.32 -15.02
C VAL A 4 -5.92 -22.16 -14.81
N LEU A 5 -5.41 -20.92 -14.89
CA LEU A 5 -6.21 -19.71 -14.93
C LEU A 5 -6.30 -19.23 -16.38
N LEU A 6 -7.52 -19.15 -16.91
CA LEU A 6 -7.81 -18.53 -18.20
C LEU A 6 -8.20 -17.07 -17.96
N MET A 7 -7.53 -16.15 -18.64
CA MET A 7 -7.80 -14.70 -18.56
C MET A 7 -7.96 -14.14 -19.97
N GLU A 8 -8.53 -12.95 -20.03
CA GLU A 8 -8.59 -12.17 -21.26
C GLU A 8 -7.16 -11.77 -21.72
N LEU A 9 -6.91 -11.89 -23.02
CA LEU A 9 -5.67 -11.40 -23.62
C LEU A 9 -5.75 -9.88 -23.78
N VAL A 10 -4.87 -9.16 -23.10
CA VAL A 10 -4.70 -7.71 -23.33
C VAL A 10 -3.91 -7.53 -24.62
N THR A 11 -4.50 -6.85 -25.61
CA THR A 11 -3.90 -6.66 -26.93
C THR A 11 -3.34 -5.25 -27.12
N GLY A 12 -2.25 -5.15 -27.89
CA GLY A 12 -1.73 -3.91 -28.45
C GLY A 12 -2.54 -3.42 -29.65
N ALA A 13 -2.07 -2.34 -30.27
CA ALA A 13 -2.78 -1.68 -31.36
C ALA A 13 -2.94 -2.53 -32.63
N ASN A 14 -2.11 -3.56 -32.82
CA ASN A 14 -2.11 -4.42 -34.00
C ASN A 14 -2.66 -5.84 -33.71
N GLY A 15 -3.28 -6.04 -32.55
CA GLY A 15 -3.83 -7.33 -32.12
C GLY A 15 -2.79 -8.32 -31.56
N GLU A 16 -1.55 -7.88 -31.39
CA GLU A 16 -0.49 -8.59 -30.68
C GLU A 16 -0.69 -8.52 -29.16
N ALA A 17 0.03 -9.35 -28.39
CA ALA A 17 0.03 -9.22 -26.93
C ALA A 17 0.57 -7.84 -26.52
N ALA A 18 -0.13 -7.16 -25.60
CA ALA A 18 0.28 -5.85 -25.12
C ALA A 18 1.68 -5.93 -24.47
N PRO A 19 2.60 -4.99 -24.79
CA PRO A 19 3.90 -4.94 -24.16
C PRO A 19 3.78 -4.56 -22.68
N ARG A 20 4.79 -4.93 -21.88
CA ARG A 20 4.87 -4.46 -20.49
C ARG A 20 5.29 -2.99 -20.49
N LEU A 21 4.91 -2.27 -19.45
CA LEU A 21 5.31 -0.88 -19.27
C LEU A 21 6.84 -0.75 -19.26
N ASN A 22 7.56 -1.70 -18.62
CA ASN A 22 9.03 -1.73 -18.63
C ASN A 22 9.67 -1.73 -20.04
N ASP A 23 8.96 -2.27 -21.04
CA ASP A 23 9.48 -2.40 -22.40
C ASP A 23 9.29 -1.11 -23.23
N LEU A 24 8.64 -0.09 -22.65
CA LEU A 24 8.35 1.18 -23.31
C LEU A 24 9.40 2.24 -23.01
N ALA A 25 9.79 2.98 -24.05
CA ALA A 25 10.49 4.25 -23.92
C ALA A 25 9.47 5.39 -23.98
N LEU A 26 9.32 6.13 -22.88
CA LEU A 26 8.31 7.17 -22.75
C LEU A 26 8.91 8.57 -22.94
N THR A 27 8.13 9.48 -23.52
CA THR A 27 8.39 10.91 -23.36
C THR A 27 8.01 11.36 -21.95
N ALA A 28 8.53 12.51 -21.51
CA ALA A 28 8.16 13.08 -20.21
C ALA A 28 6.64 13.36 -20.10
N GLU A 29 5.98 13.74 -21.19
CA GLU A 29 4.53 13.96 -21.22
C GLU A 29 3.74 12.65 -21.07
N GLN A 30 4.16 11.60 -21.78
CA GLN A 30 3.57 10.27 -21.64
C GLN A 30 3.78 9.74 -20.23
N ALA A 31 4.97 9.89 -19.66
CA ALA A 31 5.27 9.47 -18.30
C ALA A 31 4.35 10.12 -17.26
N ARG A 32 4.12 11.44 -17.35
CA ARG A 32 3.18 12.15 -16.46
C ARG A 32 1.75 11.63 -16.61
N THR A 33 1.30 11.46 -17.85
CA THR A 33 -0.06 10.99 -18.17
C THR A 33 -0.31 9.57 -17.67
N HIS A 34 0.64 8.68 -17.93
CA HIS A 34 0.61 7.29 -17.50
C HIS A 34 0.71 7.15 -15.98
N HIS A 35 1.58 7.92 -15.34
CA HIS A 35 1.69 7.95 -13.88
C HIS A 35 0.37 8.34 -13.21
N LEU A 36 -0.26 9.43 -13.67
CA LEU A 36 -1.58 9.84 -13.16
C LEU A 36 -2.68 8.81 -13.43
N THR A 37 -2.60 8.10 -14.56
CA THR A 37 -3.56 7.04 -14.90
C THR A 37 -3.44 5.86 -13.94
N LEU A 38 -2.21 5.40 -13.65
CA LEU A 38 -1.99 4.30 -12.71
C LEU A 38 -2.33 4.69 -11.27
N ILE A 39 -2.04 5.92 -10.85
CA ILE A 39 -2.47 6.43 -9.53
C ILE A 39 -4.00 6.30 -9.38
N ARG A 40 -4.77 6.69 -10.41
CA ARG A 40 -6.24 6.54 -10.38
C ARG A 40 -6.68 5.09 -10.30
N GLN A 41 -5.98 4.18 -10.98
CA GLN A 41 -6.28 2.75 -10.89
C GLN A 41 -6.01 2.21 -9.48
N VAL A 42 -4.88 2.59 -8.87
CA VAL A 42 -4.57 2.23 -7.48
C VAL A 42 -5.60 2.78 -6.49
N VAL A 43 -6.04 4.03 -6.66
CA VAL A 43 -7.13 4.59 -5.85
C VAL A 43 -8.40 3.74 -5.98
N ARG A 44 -8.77 3.33 -7.19
CA ARG A 44 -9.94 2.47 -7.42
C ARG A 44 -9.79 1.10 -6.78
N MET A 45 -8.61 0.48 -6.88
CA MET A 45 -8.31 -0.78 -6.20
C MET A 45 -8.45 -0.64 -4.69
N LEU A 46 -7.89 0.43 -4.10
CA LEU A 46 -7.97 0.67 -2.67
C LEU A 46 -9.41 0.96 -2.21
N CYS A 47 -10.20 1.71 -3.00
CA CYS A 47 -11.63 1.89 -2.75
C CYS A 47 -12.42 0.57 -2.80
N ALA A 48 -11.94 -0.41 -3.58
CA ALA A 48 -12.48 -1.78 -3.60
C ALA A 48 -11.94 -2.66 -2.45
N GLY A 49 -11.11 -2.10 -1.56
CA GLY A 49 -10.53 -2.81 -0.41
C GLY A 49 -9.25 -3.58 -0.75
N ILE A 50 -8.63 -3.34 -1.90
CA ILE A 50 -7.51 -4.13 -2.41
C ILE A 50 -6.24 -3.28 -2.53
N VAL A 51 -5.12 -3.76 -2.00
CA VAL A 51 -3.78 -3.26 -2.31
C VAL A 51 -3.09 -4.30 -3.19
N HIS A 52 -2.48 -3.87 -4.30
CA HIS A 52 -1.78 -4.80 -5.20
C HIS A 52 -0.63 -5.51 -4.48
N GLY A 53 0.18 -4.76 -3.73
CA GLY A 53 1.18 -5.32 -2.85
C GLY A 53 2.51 -5.65 -3.52
N ASP A 54 2.60 -5.60 -4.85
CA ASP A 54 3.84 -5.77 -5.62
C ASP A 54 3.77 -5.03 -6.97
N LEU A 55 3.18 -3.83 -6.97
CA LEU A 55 2.99 -3.07 -8.20
C LEU A 55 4.33 -2.48 -8.67
N SER A 56 4.63 -2.69 -9.95
CA SER A 56 5.83 -2.18 -10.63
C SER A 56 5.59 -2.09 -12.14
N GLU A 57 6.56 -1.57 -12.89
CA GLU A 57 6.54 -1.51 -14.35
C GLU A 57 6.46 -2.89 -15.03
N TYR A 58 6.79 -3.96 -14.30
CA TYR A 58 6.71 -5.33 -14.80
C TYR A 58 5.28 -5.87 -14.75
N ASN A 59 4.44 -5.36 -13.85
CA ASN A 59 3.07 -5.85 -13.61
C ASN A 59 2.01 -4.93 -14.24
N VAL A 60 2.40 -4.15 -15.24
CA VAL A 60 1.52 -3.29 -16.02
C VAL A 60 1.71 -3.56 -17.50
N LEU A 61 0.61 -3.78 -18.22
CA LEU A 61 0.56 -3.90 -19.68
C LEU A 61 0.06 -2.61 -20.30
N ALA A 62 0.59 -2.25 -21.46
CA ALA A 62 0.11 -1.11 -22.26
C ALA A 62 -0.74 -1.61 -23.43
N GLY A 63 -2.03 -1.79 -23.17
CA GLY A 63 -3.02 -2.19 -24.17
C GLY A 63 -3.47 -1.02 -25.05
N SER A 64 -4.24 -1.34 -26.09
CA SER A 64 -4.83 -0.34 -27.00
C SER A 64 -5.72 0.68 -26.29
N ASP A 65 -6.43 0.25 -25.24
CA ASP A 65 -7.37 1.08 -24.47
C ASP A 65 -6.72 1.77 -23.26
N GLY A 66 -5.42 1.55 -23.05
CA GLY A 66 -4.64 2.15 -21.96
C GLY A 66 -3.89 1.13 -21.12
N LEU A 67 -3.41 1.59 -19.96
CA LEU A 67 -2.62 0.77 -19.05
C LEU A 67 -3.52 -0.20 -18.27
N VAL A 68 -3.06 -1.44 -18.12
CA VAL A 68 -3.77 -2.51 -17.41
C VAL A 68 -2.84 -3.09 -16.36
N ILE A 69 -3.22 -2.97 -15.09
CA ILE A 69 -2.56 -3.64 -13.97
C ILE A 69 -2.90 -5.13 -14.02
N ILE A 70 -1.89 -5.99 -13.91
CA ILE A 70 -2.02 -7.45 -13.91
C ILE A 70 -1.39 -8.05 -12.65
N ASP A 71 -1.43 -9.38 -12.53
CA ASP A 71 -0.75 -10.14 -11.47
C ASP A 71 -1.23 -9.82 -10.03
N LEU A 72 -2.51 -10.11 -9.80
CA LEU A 72 -3.19 -9.98 -8.50
C LEU A 72 -3.03 -11.13 -7.46
N PRO A 73 -2.31 -12.27 -7.67
CA PRO A 73 -2.13 -13.28 -6.62
C PRO A 73 -1.51 -12.75 -5.32
N GLN A 74 -0.74 -11.65 -5.39
CA GLN A 74 -0.13 -10.99 -4.24
C GLN A 74 -0.99 -9.88 -3.63
N ALA A 75 -2.17 -9.62 -4.21
CA ALA A 75 -3.06 -8.59 -3.74
C ALA A 75 -3.63 -8.94 -2.36
N ILE A 76 -3.69 -7.95 -1.48
CA ILE A 76 -4.12 -8.12 -0.09
C ILE A 76 -5.32 -7.25 0.23
N ASP A 77 -6.09 -7.69 1.21
CA ASP A 77 -7.17 -6.89 1.81
C ASP A 77 -6.57 -5.71 2.61
N ALA A 78 -6.97 -4.50 2.23
CA ALA A 78 -6.46 -3.26 2.79
C ALA A 78 -6.88 -3.02 4.25
N ALA A 79 -8.03 -3.56 4.66
CA ALA A 79 -8.58 -3.39 6.00
C ALA A 79 -8.12 -4.50 6.96
N ALA A 80 -7.90 -5.72 6.46
CA ALA A 80 -7.53 -6.88 7.27
C ALA A 80 -6.00 -7.04 7.47
N ASN A 81 -5.17 -6.31 6.70
CA ASN A 81 -3.72 -6.48 6.74
C ASN A 81 -2.99 -5.26 7.31
N ASN A 82 -2.31 -5.45 8.44
CA ASN A 82 -1.53 -4.40 9.12
C ASN A 82 -0.40 -3.80 8.24
N ASN A 83 0.07 -4.54 7.24
CA ASN A 83 1.12 -4.10 6.32
C ASN A 83 0.58 -3.38 5.07
N ALA A 84 -0.74 -3.31 4.88
CA ALA A 84 -1.36 -2.72 3.69
C ALA A 84 -0.86 -1.30 3.39
N ARG A 85 -0.70 -0.46 4.43
CA ARG A 85 -0.14 0.89 4.31
C ARG A 85 1.26 0.88 3.70
N GLY A 86 2.15 0.05 4.25
CA GLY A 86 3.54 -0.01 3.79
C GLY A 86 3.63 -0.53 2.37
N MET A 87 2.80 -1.51 2.03
CA MET A 87 2.73 -2.10 0.69
C MET A 87 2.20 -1.09 -0.34
N LEU A 88 1.15 -0.33 -0.03
CA LEU A 88 0.64 0.74 -0.90
C LEU A 88 1.69 1.83 -1.14
N VAL A 89 2.38 2.27 -0.07
CA VAL A 89 3.44 3.28 -0.20
C VAL A 89 4.54 2.77 -1.11
N ARG A 90 4.98 1.52 -0.93
CA ARG A 90 5.98 0.87 -1.79
C ARG A 90 5.52 0.79 -3.25
N ASP A 91 4.28 0.40 -3.49
CA ASP A 91 3.68 0.35 -4.83
C ASP A 91 3.76 1.72 -5.52
N MET A 92 3.44 2.81 -4.79
CA MET A 92 3.53 4.18 -5.32
C MET A 92 4.97 4.65 -5.51
N ASP A 93 5.88 4.29 -4.61
CA ASP A 93 7.30 4.62 -4.73
C ASP A 93 7.93 3.92 -5.96
N ASN A 94 7.54 2.67 -6.24
CA ASN A 94 7.97 1.94 -7.43
C ASN A 94 7.53 2.64 -8.73
N LEU A 95 6.27 3.07 -8.79
CA LEU A 95 5.76 3.82 -9.95
C LEU A 95 6.48 5.16 -10.10
N ALA A 96 6.62 5.92 -9.01
CA ALA A 96 7.34 7.19 -9.02
C ALA A 96 8.79 7.02 -9.47
N ALA A 97 9.48 5.96 -9.01
CA ALA A 97 10.84 5.63 -9.41
C ALA A 97 10.96 5.29 -10.90
N TYR A 98 10.02 4.50 -11.44
CA TYR A 98 10.01 4.16 -12.86
C TYR A 98 9.74 5.39 -13.74
N PHE A 99 8.65 6.12 -13.51
CA PHE A 99 8.32 7.30 -14.32
C PHE A 99 9.28 8.46 -14.10
N GLY A 100 9.89 8.55 -12.92
CA GLY A 100 10.94 9.51 -12.58
C GLY A 100 12.18 9.43 -13.47
N ARG A 101 12.43 8.26 -14.11
CA ARG A 101 13.49 8.11 -15.12
C ARG A 101 13.24 8.99 -16.36
N PHE A 102 11.98 9.32 -16.64
CA PHE A 102 11.56 10.13 -17.79
C PHE A 102 11.10 11.54 -17.39
N ALA A 103 10.58 11.72 -16.17
CA ALA A 103 10.11 12.99 -15.62
C ALA A 103 10.57 13.13 -14.15
N PRO A 104 11.78 13.66 -13.89
CA PRO A 104 12.42 13.63 -12.57
C PRO A 104 11.62 14.28 -11.44
N GLU A 105 10.76 15.25 -11.74
CA GLU A 105 9.89 15.90 -10.76
C GLU A 105 8.87 14.95 -10.11
N LEU A 106 8.61 13.78 -10.70
CA LEU A 106 7.72 12.77 -10.11
C LEU A 106 8.34 12.10 -8.88
N LEU A 107 9.68 12.08 -8.78
CA LEU A 107 10.41 11.50 -7.64
C LEU A 107 10.18 12.25 -6.33
N THR A 108 9.70 13.49 -6.38
CA THR A 108 9.43 14.30 -5.18
C THR A 108 7.98 14.21 -4.72
N THR A 109 7.15 13.39 -5.38
CA THR A 109 5.75 13.19 -5.00
C THR A 109 5.61 12.11 -3.91
N ASP A 110 4.60 12.21 -3.06
CA ASP A 110 4.30 11.26 -1.96
C ASP A 110 2.82 10.81 -2.03
N TYR A 111 2.41 10.33 -3.22
CA TYR A 111 1.04 9.85 -3.45
C TYR A 111 0.66 8.70 -2.52
N GLY A 112 1.60 7.80 -2.18
CA GLY A 112 1.33 6.67 -1.30
C GLY A 112 0.77 7.09 0.06
N ARG A 113 1.41 8.06 0.72
CA ARG A 113 0.94 8.55 2.03
C ARG A 113 -0.29 9.43 1.90
N GLU A 114 -0.37 10.26 0.87
CA GLU A 114 -1.55 11.10 0.61
C GLU A 114 -2.81 10.24 0.45
N ILE A 115 -2.76 9.24 -0.44
CA ILE A 115 -3.86 8.31 -0.70
C ILE A 115 -4.26 7.57 0.59
N TRP A 116 -3.28 7.04 1.32
CA TRP A 116 -3.57 6.32 2.57
C TRP A 116 -4.24 7.22 3.62
N SER A 117 -3.85 8.49 3.71
CA SER A 117 -4.47 9.45 4.63
C SER A 117 -5.95 9.69 4.30
N PHE A 118 -6.29 9.83 3.02
CA PHE A 118 -7.68 9.91 2.59
C PHE A 118 -8.44 8.61 2.87
N TYR A 119 -7.82 7.44 2.66
CA TYR A 119 -8.43 6.14 2.93
C TYR A 119 -8.75 5.97 4.42
N GLN A 120 -7.76 6.20 5.28
CA GLN A 120 -7.88 6.03 6.73
C GLN A 120 -8.87 7.02 7.36
N SER A 121 -9.05 8.20 6.75
CA SER A 121 -10.06 9.17 7.19
C SER A 121 -11.46 8.92 6.61
N GLY A 122 -11.65 7.88 5.80
CA GLY A 122 -12.93 7.56 5.14
C GLY A 122 -13.32 8.57 4.04
N ARG A 123 -12.36 9.34 3.52
CA ARG A 123 -12.57 10.42 2.55
C ARG A 123 -12.07 10.08 1.14
N LEU A 124 -11.48 8.89 0.95
CA LEU A 124 -11.01 8.45 -0.36
C LEU A 124 -12.20 8.02 -1.22
N LEU A 125 -12.36 8.70 -2.35
CA LEU A 125 -13.30 8.37 -3.42
C LEU A 125 -12.49 8.12 -4.70
N PRO A 126 -13.03 7.35 -5.67
CA PRO A 126 -12.37 7.14 -6.97
C PRO A 126 -11.95 8.42 -7.68
N GLU A 127 -12.70 9.51 -7.45
CA GLU A 127 -12.51 10.82 -8.06
C GLU A 127 -11.78 11.83 -7.15
N THR A 128 -11.26 11.38 -6.00
CA THR A 128 -10.55 12.26 -5.06
C THR A 128 -9.38 12.93 -5.77
N LYS A 129 -9.35 14.26 -5.70
CA LYS A 129 -8.25 15.06 -6.26
C LYS A 129 -7.04 14.94 -5.36
N LEU A 130 -6.02 14.25 -5.86
CA LEU A 130 -4.72 14.11 -5.24
C LEU A 130 -3.79 15.23 -5.74
N THR A 131 -2.86 15.60 -4.88
CA THR A 131 -1.91 16.69 -5.12
C THR A 131 -0.49 16.17 -5.34
N GLY A 132 -0.22 14.93 -4.93
CA GLY A 132 1.11 14.35 -4.90
C GLY A 132 1.97 14.87 -3.75
N TYR A 133 1.43 15.71 -2.85
CA TYR A 133 2.15 16.15 -1.66
C TYR A 133 1.51 15.58 -0.40
N PHE A 134 2.35 15.19 0.56
CA PHE A 134 1.91 14.79 1.88
C PHE A 134 2.79 15.47 2.93
N GLU A 135 2.18 16.31 3.77
CA GLU A 135 2.89 16.92 4.89
C GLU A 135 3.12 15.86 5.97
N ARG A 136 4.39 15.56 6.23
CA ARG A 136 4.76 14.61 7.27
C ARG A 136 4.55 15.30 8.61
N ASP A 137 3.59 14.80 9.37
CA ASP A 137 3.49 15.13 10.79
C ASP A 137 4.66 14.42 11.51
N GLU A 138 5.79 15.11 11.65
CA GLU A 138 7.00 14.61 12.31
C GLU A 138 6.88 14.60 13.83
N ARG A 139 5.70 14.87 14.40
CA ARG A 139 5.47 14.74 15.83
C ARG A 139 5.84 13.30 16.26
N PRO A 140 6.85 13.13 17.14
CA PRO A 140 7.19 11.81 17.65
C PRO A 140 5.94 11.19 18.24
N ALA A 141 5.60 9.96 17.83
CA ALA A 141 4.61 9.18 18.55
C ALA A 141 5.01 9.15 20.03
N ASP A 142 4.07 9.38 20.94
CA ASP A 142 4.34 9.32 22.37
C ASP A 142 4.51 7.85 22.80
N VAL A 143 5.67 7.28 22.46
CA VAL A 143 6.08 5.93 22.86
C VAL A 143 6.13 5.83 24.38
N SER A 144 6.32 6.95 25.09
CA SER A 144 6.33 6.97 26.56
C SER A 144 4.94 6.73 27.16
N SER A 145 3.85 7.08 26.45
CA SER A 145 2.49 6.68 26.87
C SER A 145 2.30 5.16 26.79
N VAL A 146 2.71 4.54 25.68
CA VAL A 146 2.56 3.09 25.46
C VAL A 146 3.40 2.30 26.46
N MET A 147 4.65 2.73 26.70
CA MET A 147 5.53 2.06 27.67
C MET A 147 4.98 2.14 29.10
N ARG A 148 4.35 3.26 29.48
CA ARG A 148 3.70 3.41 30.80
C ARG A 148 2.53 2.43 31.00
N GLU A 149 1.77 2.16 29.95
CA GLU A 149 0.66 1.20 30.01
C GLU A 149 1.17 -0.25 30.16
N VAL A 150 2.22 -0.61 29.41
CA VAL A 150 2.87 -1.93 29.52
C VAL A 150 3.46 -2.14 30.91
N ASP A 151 4.20 -1.16 31.43
CA ASP A 151 4.81 -1.23 32.76
C ASP A 151 3.75 -1.35 33.87
N ALA A 152 2.63 -0.62 33.75
CA ALA A 152 1.52 -0.72 34.68
C ALA A 152 0.89 -2.12 34.69
N ALA A 153 0.67 -2.72 33.51
CA ALA A 153 0.13 -4.07 33.38
C ALA A 153 1.08 -5.13 33.98
N LEU A 154 2.38 -5.02 33.72
CA LEU A 154 3.39 -5.91 34.28
C LEU A 154 3.47 -5.82 35.80
N LYS A 155 3.36 -4.62 36.36
CA LYS A 155 3.36 -4.40 37.81
C LYS A 155 2.13 -5.00 38.48
N GLU A 156 0.95 -4.81 37.90
CA GLU A 156 -0.30 -5.38 38.41
C GLU A 156 -0.27 -6.92 38.38
N GLU A 157 0.33 -7.51 37.33
CA GLU A 157 0.51 -8.96 37.24
C GLU A 157 1.50 -9.49 38.29
N ALA A 158 2.61 -8.79 38.52
CA ALA A 158 3.57 -9.15 39.56
C ALA A 158 2.95 -9.07 40.97
N GLU A 159 2.13 -8.06 41.24
CA GLU A 159 1.40 -7.93 42.51
C GLU A 159 0.39 -9.06 42.70
N ARG A 160 -0.37 -9.42 41.66
CA ARG A 160 -1.28 -10.58 41.67
C ARG A 160 -0.56 -11.90 41.95
N GLN A 161 0.62 -12.11 41.34
CA GLN A 161 1.42 -13.32 41.55
C GLN A 161 1.97 -13.41 42.98
N ARG A 162 2.46 -12.29 43.53
CA ARG A 162 2.92 -12.22 44.93
C ARG A 162 1.80 -12.52 45.91
N TYR A 163 0.62 -11.91 45.73
CA TYR A 163 -0.54 -12.16 46.57
C TYR A 163 -0.97 -13.64 46.52
N LYS A 164 -0.97 -14.26 45.34
CA LYS A 164 -1.27 -15.70 45.20
C LYS A 164 -0.23 -16.59 45.91
N GLN A 165 1.06 -16.25 45.84
CA GLN A 165 2.12 -16.99 46.53
C GLN A 165 2.03 -16.84 48.06
N GLU A 166 1.72 -15.64 48.57
CA GLU A 166 1.51 -15.39 49.99
C GLU A 166 0.26 -16.08 50.54
N MET A 167 -0.81 -16.17 49.75
CA MET A 167 -2.02 -16.91 50.14
C MET A 167 -1.77 -18.43 50.14
N ALA A 168 -1.00 -18.95 49.17
CA ALA A 168 -0.64 -20.36 49.12
C ALA A 168 0.29 -20.79 50.27
N SER A 169 1.14 -19.89 50.78
CA SER A 169 2.02 -20.16 51.93
C SER A 169 1.35 -19.97 53.30
N ARG A 170 0.14 -19.40 53.35
CA ARG A 170 -0.64 -19.16 54.57
C ARG A 170 -1.68 -20.23 54.91
N ILE A 171 -1.84 -21.27 54.08
CA ILE A 171 -2.70 -22.42 54.39
C ILE A 171 -1.85 -23.43 55.19
N PRO A 172 -2.06 -23.60 56.51
CA PRO A 172 -1.34 -24.62 57.29
C PRO A 172 -1.87 -26.01 56.94
N SER A 173 -0.99 -27.02 56.96
CA SER A 173 -1.33 -28.44 56.92
C SER A 173 -2.12 -28.89 58.14
#